data_AF-A0A7J2JQJ3-F1
#
_entry.id   AF-A0A7J2JQJ3-F1
#
_cell.length_a   1.000
_cell.length_b   1.000
_cell.length_c   1.000
_cell.angle_alpha   90.00
_cell.angle_beta   90.00
_cell.angle_gamma   90.00
#
_symmetry.space_group_name_H-M   'P 1'
#
loop_
_entity.id
_entity.type
_entity.pdbx_description
1 polymer ?
#
loop_
_entity_poly.entity_id
_entity_poly.type
_entity_poly.pdbx_seq_one_letter_code
_entity_poly.pdbx_strand_id
1 'polypeptide(L)'
;ACIRAETLRANLSEVGYPGVREEVAYLPGIGVREQNFIYGTTLAMSSFIGVESIAQAAEEIKRPYKWIPLATKLSVAAVLVFALGLSLVGVGTVGWRPLAENAERPLTVLAESLPLIGGVAPALVAATGFVINLVSANTGIIGVSRVVYSMGRFRLMPSWFKAIHPRFRTPVRTIVIFGLLGGLLTLLGSLEKIADVYAFGALVSYVLVNVSMIRLREVDRDAYRPWRAPGSIEIGGREIPLVGLLGAVATGVMFALVAALHPVGRSLGTAWFAVGLAVFAAYRTAVGLPITGRVSGEMSRPANYLMDALVLFRPYDDPERVARAVAEGLRGRFRVHLLSVVNPAGMSPDELSREADRTFALLEETARRLRSRGIIATTSVMYGEPVEVAVMEGSSDRYDLVVVLTSRRSMKSKERGLARVVSARLPGKVLILRR
;
A
#
# COMPACT_ATOMS: atom_id res chain seq x y z
N ALA A 1 -20.68 7.06 35.67
CA ALA A 1 -21.70 7.95 35.09
C ALA A 1 -22.65 7.09 34.26
N CYS A 2 -23.95 7.08 34.57
CA CYS A 2 -24.93 6.33 33.79
C CYS A 2 -25.50 7.26 32.70
N ILE A 3 -25.50 6.82 31.44
CA ILE A 3 -26.05 7.60 30.32
C ILE A 3 -27.57 7.68 30.53
N ARG A 4 -28.09 8.88 30.86
CA ARG A 4 -29.53 9.08 30.98
C ARG A 4 -30.14 9.26 29.58
N ALA A 5 -31.10 8.41 29.24
CA ALA A 5 -31.73 8.41 27.92
C ALA A 5 -32.38 9.77 27.58
N GLU A 6 -32.95 10.46 28.57
CA GLU A 6 -33.56 11.79 28.40
C GLU A 6 -32.52 12.87 28.06
N THR A 7 -31.40 12.89 28.78
CA THR A 7 -30.29 13.82 28.52
C THR A 7 -29.66 13.57 27.15
N LEU A 8 -29.50 12.30 26.78
CA LEU A 8 -29.01 11.93 25.45
C LEU A 8 -29.99 12.38 24.35
N ARG A 9 -31.30 12.18 24.54
CA ARG A 9 -32.32 12.60 23.57
C ARG A 9 -32.37 14.12 23.43
N ALA A 10 -32.25 14.86 24.53
CA ALA A 10 -32.17 16.32 24.50
C ALA A 10 -30.93 16.80 23.73
N ASN A 11 -29.76 16.23 24.02
CA ASN A 11 -28.52 16.55 23.30
C ASN A 11 -28.59 16.21 21.80
N LEU A 12 -29.19 15.09 21.43
CA LEU A 12 -29.33 14.68 20.02
C LEU A 12 -30.38 15.50 19.25
N SER A 13 -31.31 16.16 19.94
CA SER A 13 -32.30 17.02 19.29
C SER A 13 -31.74 18.38 18.86
N GLU A 14 -30.58 18.78 19.41
CA GLU A 14 -29.91 20.02 19.03
C GLU A 14 -28.98 19.79 17.82
N VAL A 15 -29.48 20.10 16.63
CA VAL A 15 -28.70 20.01 15.38
C VAL A 15 -28.03 21.36 15.08
N GLY A 16 -26.70 21.33 14.94
CA GLY A 16 -25.89 22.47 14.50
C GLY A 16 -25.79 23.61 15.53
N TYR A 17 -24.58 24.15 15.67
CA TYR A 17 -24.36 25.34 16.49
C TYR A 17 -25.13 26.55 15.91
N PRO A 18 -25.83 27.37 16.71
CA PRO A 18 -26.63 28.47 16.18
C PRO A 18 -25.83 29.72 15.80
N GLY A 19 -24.60 29.88 16.30
CA GLY A 19 -23.79 31.07 16.05
C GLY A 19 -22.99 31.02 14.75
N VAL A 20 -22.65 32.19 14.23
CA VAL A 20 -21.75 32.36 13.08
C VAL A 20 -20.32 32.07 13.53
N ARG A 21 -19.59 31.24 12.78
CA ARG A 21 -18.17 30.94 13.00
C ARG A 21 -17.31 31.53 11.90
N GLU A 22 -16.17 32.09 12.26
CA GLU A 22 -15.22 32.69 11.30
C GLU A 22 -14.59 31.66 10.36
N GLU A 23 -14.49 30.41 10.81
CA GLU A 23 -13.93 29.29 10.03
C GLU A 23 -14.84 28.85 8.88
N VAL A 24 -16.14 29.18 8.92
CA VAL A 24 -17.16 28.65 8.01
C VAL A 24 -17.51 29.68 6.94
N ALA A 25 -17.35 29.31 5.67
CA ALA A 25 -17.85 30.09 4.54
C ALA A 25 -19.34 29.82 4.33
N TYR A 26 -20.21 30.68 4.88
CA TYR A 26 -21.65 30.51 4.77
C TYR A 26 -22.17 30.76 3.35
N LEU A 27 -22.96 29.82 2.85
CA LEU A 27 -23.67 29.87 1.58
C LEU A 27 -25.02 30.60 1.73
N PRO A 28 -25.44 31.38 0.72
CA PRO A 28 -26.75 32.01 0.72
C PRO A 28 -27.87 30.97 0.60
N GLY A 29 -28.98 31.18 1.31
CA GLY A 29 -30.19 30.35 1.18
C GLY A 29 -30.26 29.10 2.06
N ILE A 30 -29.24 28.83 2.88
CA ILE A 30 -29.24 27.73 3.87
C ILE A 30 -29.10 28.33 5.27
N GLY A 31 -29.83 27.83 6.26
CA GLY A 31 -29.73 28.32 7.63
C GLY A 31 -28.36 28.03 8.28
N VAL A 32 -27.99 28.88 9.25
CA VAL A 32 -26.67 28.83 9.92
C VAL A 32 -26.46 27.51 10.65
N ARG A 33 -27.52 26.97 11.29
CA ARG A 33 -27.46 25.71 12.05
C ARG A 33 -27.16 24.54 11.13
N GLU A 34 -27.86 24.45 10.02
CA GLU A 34 -27.71 23.39 9.03
C GLU A 34 -26.30 23.43 8.43
N GLN A 35 -25.79 24.61 8.08
CA GLN A 35 -24.44 24.76 7.55
C GLN A 35 -23.36 24.37 8.57
N ASN A 36 -23.54 24.76 9.84
CA ASN A 36 -22.63 24.37 10.91
C ASN A 36 -22.64 22.85 11.16
N PHE A 37 -23.79 22.20 11.00
CA PHE A 37 -23.88 20.74 11.08
C PHE A 37 -23.16 20.05 9.91
N ILE A 38 -23.33 20.56 8.69
CA ILE A 38 -22.65 20.04 7.49
C ILE A 38 -21.13 20.24 7.63
N TYR A 39 -20.68 21.41 8.10
CA TYR A 39 -19.28 21.70 8.40
C TYR A 39 -18.69 20.75 9.46
N GLY A 40 -19.43 20.48 10.54
CA GLY A 40 -19.01 19.48 11.53
C GLY A 40 -18.87 18.08 10.92
N THR A 41 -19.74 17.72 9.97
CA THR A 41 -19.70 16.44 9.26
C THR A 41 -18.47 16.34 8.34
N THR A 42 -18.12 17.41 7.63
CA THR A 42 -16.91 17.47 6.81
C THR A 42 -15.64 17.38 7.64
N LEU A 43 -15.60 18.04 8.81
CA LEU A 43 -14.49 17.90 9.74
C LEU A 43 -14.39 16.46 10.30
N ALA A 44 -15.51 15.86 10.69
CA ALA A 44 -15.56 14.49 11.22
C ALA A 44 -15.08 13.44 10.20
N MET A 45 -15.32 13.66 8.91
CA MET A 45 -14.82 12.80 7.84
C MET A 45 -13.28 12.67 7.85
N SER A 46 -12.57 13.72 8.27
CA SER A 46 -11.11 13.71 8.35
C SER A 46 -10.56 12.63 9.28
N SER A 47 -11.33 12.23 10.29
CA SER A 47 -11.00 11.15 11.23
C SER A 47 -10.98 9.75 10.60
N PHE A 48 -11.52 9.59 9.38
CA PHE A 48 -11.55 8.33 8.63
C PHE A 48 -10.42 8.22 7.60
N ILE A 49 -9.62 9.27 7.43
CA ILE A 49 -8.48 9.29 6.50
C ILE A 49 -7.33 8.47 7.13
N GLY A 50 -6.64 7.66 6.32
CA GLY A 50 -5.45 6.92 6.74
C GLY A 50 -5.54 5.41 6.49
N VAL A 51 -6.72 4.89 6.15
CA VAL A 51 -6.94 3.47 5.81
C VAL A 51 -6.09 3.03 4.60
N GLU A 52 -5.72 3.96 3.72
CA GLU A 52 -4.84 3.75 2.58
C GLU A 52 -3.41 3.34 2.96
N SER A 53 -2.98 3.62 4.20
CA SER A 53 -1.64 3.25 4.70
C SER A 53 -1.44 1.72 4.66
N ILE A 54 -2.52 0.95 4.79
CA ILE A 54 -2.51 -0.52 4.66
C ILE A 54 -2.04 -0.93 3.26
N ALA A 55 -2.51 -0.23 2.22
CA ALA A 55 -2.14 -0.52 0.83
C ALA A 55 -0.69 -0.12 0.52
N GLN A 56 -0.15 0.92 1.17
CA GLN A 56 1.25 1.33 1.02
C GLN A 56 2.24 0.30 1.59
N ALA A 57 1.79 -0.56 2.50
CA ALA A 57 2.56 -1.69 3.03
C ALA A 57 2.39 -2.98 2.22
N ALA A 58 1.67 -2.96 1.09
CA ALA A 58 1.32 -4.16 0.34
C ALA A 58 2.52 -5.02 -0.10
N GLU A 59 3.65 -4.41 -0.41
CA GLU A 59 4.87 -5.11 -0.86
C GLU A 59 5.49 -6.00 0.24
N GLU A 60 5.21 -5.72 1.52
CA GLU A 60 5.78 -6.44 2.67
C GLU A 60 4.81 -7.49 3.23
N ILE A 61 3.57 -7.52 2.75
CA ILE A 61 2.52 -8.40 3.26
C ILE A 61 2.58 -9.77 2.56
N LYS A 62 2.66 -10.84 3.35
CA LYS A 62 2.47 -12.21 2.85
C LYS A 62 1.01 -12.38 2.41
N ARG A 63 0.76 -12.71 1.13
CA ARG A 63 -0.59 -12.89 0.55
C ARG A 63 -1.46 -11.61 0.66
N PRO A 64 -1.07 -10.53 -0.03
CA PRO A 64 -1.74 -9.22 0.08
C PRO A 64 -3.22 -9.29 -0.32
N TYR A 65 -3.56 -10.12 -1.32
CA TYR A 65 -4.93 -10.30 -1.80
C TYR A 65 -5.95 -10.76 -0.75
N LYS A 66 -5.50 -11.44 0.31
CA LYS A 66 -6.36 -11.91 1.41
C LYS A 66 -6.34 -10.92 2.57
N TRP A 67 -5.15 -10.45 2.94
CA TRP A 67 -4.96 -9.68 4.17
C TRP A 67 -5.27 -8.20 4.01
N ILE A 68 -5.01 -7.59 2.86
CA ILE A 68 -5.34 -6.17 2.65
C ILE A 68 -6.86 -5.96 2.77
N PRO A 69 -7.74 -6.70 2.05
CA PRO A 69 -9.18 -6.49 2.18
C PRO A 69 -9.72 -6.78 3.59
N LEU A 70 -9.15 -7.77 4.29
CA LEU A 70 -9.55 -8.10 5.66
C LEU A 70 -9.13 -6.99 6.63
N ALA A 71 -7.88 -6.53 6.56
CA ALA A 71 -7.35 -5.47 7.41
C ALA A 71 -8.11 -4.16 7.20
N THR A 72 -8.42 -3.79 5.95
CA THR A 72 -9.24 -2.62 5.64
C THR A 72 -10.63 -2.71 6.30
N LYS A 73 -11.33 -3.85 6.17
CA LYS A 73 -12.65 -4.03 6.80
C LYS A 73 -12.60 -3.97 8.32
N LEU A 74 -11.61 -4.62 8.94
CA LEU A 74 -11.43 -4.59 10.40
C LEU A 74 -11.06 -3.19 10.89
N SER A 75 -10.22 -2.46 10.15
CA SER A 75 -9.85 -1.08 10.46
C SER A 75 -11.08 -0.17 10.42
N VAL A 76 -11.91 -0.26 9.36
CA VAL A 76 -13.14 0.53 9.26
C VAL A 76 -14.11 0.19 10.39
N ALA A 77 -14.29 -1.09 10.71
CA ALA A 77 -15.15 -1.51 11.82
C ALA A 77 -14.64 -0.97 13.17
N ALA A 78 -13.33 -1.04 13.42
CA ALA A 78 -12.73 -0.49 14.63
C ALA A 78 -12.96 1.03 14.72
N VAL A 79 -12.68 1.78 13.66
CA VAL A 79 -12.90 3.24 13.62
C VAL A 79 -14.36 3.58 13.88
N LEU A 80 -15.32 2.86 13.29
CA LEU A 80 -16.74 3.07 13.54
C LEU A 80 -17.11 2.82 15.01
N VAL A 81 -16.63 1.73 15.61
CA VAL A 81 -16.88 1.41 17.01
C VAL A 81 -16.32 2.50 17.93
N PHE A 82 -15.08 2.96 17.70
CA PHE A 82 -14.49 4.01 18.52
C PHE A 82 -15.14 5.37 18.29
N ALA A 83 -15.41 5.77 17.05
CA ALA A 83 -16.04 7.04 16.74
C ALA A 83 -17.45 7.15 17.33
N LEU A 84 -18.29 6.12 17.13
CA LEU A 84 -19.64 6.09 17.68
C LEU A 84 -19.63 5.90 19.20
N GLY A 85 -18.77 5.02 19.71
CA GLY A 85 -18.66 4.75 21.14
C GLY A 85 -18.20 5.96 21.94
N LEU A 86 -17.13 6.63 21.50
CA LEU A 86 -16.63 7.84 22.17
C LEU A 86 -17.63 9.00 22.08
N SER A 87 -18.29 9.16 20.92
CA SER A 87 -19.33 10.19 20.77
C SER A 87 -20.53 9.91 21.69
N LEU A 88 -20.99 8.66 21.76
CA LEU A 88 -22.11 8.26 22.62
C LEU A 88 -21.77 8.44 24.10
N VAL A 89 -20.57 8.03 24.53
CA VAL A 89 -20.13 8.19 25.92
C VAL A 89 -19.94 9.67 26.24
N GLY A 90 -19.26 10.44 25.38
CA GLY A 90 -19.03 11.87 25.58
C GLY A 90 -20.32 12.67 25.71
N VAL A 91 -21.19 12.59 24.69
CA VAL A 91 -22.47 13.31 24.67
C VAL A 91 -23.44 12.76 25.73
N GLY A 92 -23.34 11.47 26.06
CA GLY A 92 -24.20 10.81 27.04
C GLY A 92 -23.85 11.10 28.50
N THR A 93 -22.57 11.37 28.82
CA THR A 93 -22.14 11.64 30.21
C THR A 93 -21.88 13.12 30.49
N VAL A 94 -21.16 13.81 29.61
CA VAL A 94 -20.76 15.22 29.78
C VAL A 94 -21.72 16.17 29.07
N GLY A 95 -22.32 15.73 27.97
CA GLY A 95 -23.11 16.57 27.09
C GLY A 95 -22.25 17.30 26.06
N TRP A 96 -22.89 17.86 25.03
CA TRP A 96 -22.16 18.43 23.89
C TRP A 96 -21.52 19.80 24.19
N ARG A 97 -22.09 20.60 25.10
CA ARG A 97 -21.62 21.97 25.39
C ARG A 97 -20.23 22.01 26.03
N PRO A 98 -19.95 21.27 27.12
CA PRO A 98 -18.61 21.31 27.72
C PRO A 98 -17.55 20.70 26.81
N LEU A 99 -17.93 19.75 25.96
CA LEU A 99 -17.06 19.18 24.93
C LEU A 99 -16.75 20.20 23.82
N ALA A 100 -17.74 21.02 23.42
CA ALA A 100 -17.57 22.07 22.43
C ALA A 100 -16.71 23.23 22.95
N GLU A 101 -16.82 23.58 24.24
CA GLU A 101 -15.95 24.57 24.90
C GLU A 101 -14.50 24.10 25.00
N ASN A 102 -14.27 22.78 25.04
CA ASN A 102 -12.96 22.16 25.15
C ASN A 102 -12.62 21.32 23.90
N ALA A 103 -12.89 21.88 22.72
CA ALA A 103 -12.74 21.18 21.44
C ALA A 103 -11.32 20.63 21.17
N GLU A 104 -10.29 21.24 21.75
CA GLU A 104 -8.90 20.78 21.63
C GLU A 104 -8.57 19.56 22.52
N ARG A 105 -9.33 19.36 23.61
CA ARG A 105 -9.04 18.32 24.62
C ARG A 105 -10.31 17.56 25.07
N PRO A 106 -11.19 17.11 24.15
CA PRO A 106 -12.49 16.55 24.51
C PRO A 106 -12.35 15.24 25.29
N LEU A 107 -11.32 14.44 24.99
CA LEU A 107 -11.06 13.17 25.69
C LEU A 107 -10.56 13.37 27.13
N THR A 108 -9.86 14.46 27.44
CA THR A 108 -9.44 14.72 28.82
C THR A 108 -10.61 15.19 29.67
N VAL A 109 -11.47 16.06 29.13
CA VAL A 109 -12.72 16.47 29.78
C VAL A 109 -13.62 15.25 30.05
N LEU A 110 -13.71 14.34 29.07
CA LEU A 110 -14.42 13.08 29.27
C LEU A 110 -13.80 12.24 30.40
N ALA A 111 -12.46 12.15 30.44
CA ALA A 111 -11.75 11.40 31.46
C ALA A 111 -11.93 11.97 32.87
N GLU A 112 -11.96 13.30 33.02
CA GLU A 112 -12.22 14.00 34.28
C GLU A 112 -13.62 13.70 34.82
N SER A 113 -14.59 13.54 33.93
CA SER A 113 -15.98 13.21 34.31
C SER A 113 -16.17 11.77 34.83
N LEU A 114 -15.14 10.91 34.77
CA LEU A 114 -15.22 9.52 35.21
C LEU A 114 -15.05 9.40 36.73
N PRO A 115 -16.07 8.92 37.46
CA PRO A 115 -16.11 8.99 38.93
C PRO A 115 -15.09 8.10 39.65
N LEU A 116 -14.52 7.09 38.98
CA LEU A 116 -13.59 6.13 39.61
C LEU A 116 -12.11 6.46 39.37
N ILE A 117 -11.80 7.32 38.40
CA ILE A 117 -10.43 7.48 37.88
C ILE A 117 -10.10 8.93 37.48
N GLY A 118 -11.01 9.89 37.69
CA GLY A 118 -10.92 11.26 37.19
C GLY A 118 -9.65 12.05 37.58
N GLY A 119 -8.94 11.65 38.64
CA GLY A 119 -7.65 12.27 39.01
C GLY A 119 -6.43 11.80 38.20
N VAL A 120 -6.42 10.54 37.73
CA VAL A 120 -5.26 9.94 37.01
C VAL A 120 -5.58 9.71 35.53
N ALA A 121 -6.85 9.51 35.18
CA ALA A 121 -7.30 9.25 33.83
C ALA A 121 -6.91 10.34 32.81
N PRO A 122 -6.96 11.65 33.12
CA PRO A 122 -6.59 12.68 32.15
C PRO A 122 -5.12 12.59 31.73
N ALA A 123 -4.21 12.31 32.69
CA ALA A 123 -2.79 12.13 32.42
C ALA A 123 -2.52 10.88 31.58
N LEU A 124 -3.21 9.76 31.88
CA LEU A 124 -3.10 8.53 31.09
C LEU A 124 -3.66 8.70 29.66
N VAL A 125 -4.77 9.41 29.51
CA VAL A 125 -5.35 9.73 28.20
C VAL A 125 -4.41 10.63 27.40
N ALA A 126 -3.83 11.65 28.02
CA ALA A 126 -2.85 12.52 27.38
C ALA A 126 -1.60 11.75 26.93
N ALA A 127 -1.03 10.90 27.80
CA ALA A 127 0.12 10.07 27.48
C ALA A 127 -0.18 9.08 26.34
N THR A 128 -1.35 8.43 26.38
CA THR A 128 -1.77 7.49 25.34
C THR A 128 -2.03 8.21 24.02
N GLY A 129 -2.69 9.38 24.06
CA GLY A 129 -2.90 10.23 22.90
C GLY A 129 -1.59 10.68 22.25
N PHE A 130 -0.59 11.06 23.07
CA PHE A 130 0.74 11.38 22.59
C PHE A 130 1.40 10.19 21.87
N VAL A 131 1.38 9.00 22.48
CA VAL A 131 1.98 7.79 21.87
C VAL A 131 1.27 7.43 20.56
N ILE A 132 -0.07 7.48 20.52
CA ILE A 132 -0.84 7.18 19.31
C ILE A 132 -0.54 8.20 18.21
N ASN A 133 -0.49 9.49 18.52
CA ASN A 133 -0.16 10.53 17.55
C ASN A 133 1.27 10.40 17.04
N LEU A 134 2.22 10.01 17.89
CA LEU A 134 3.61 9.75 17.48
C LEU A 134 3.68 8.57 16.49
N VAL A 135 2.95 7.48 16.75
CA VAL A 135 2.87 6.33 15.84
C VAL A 135 2.18 6.71 14.52
N SER A 136 1.13 7.55 14.58
CA SER A 136 0.43 8.07 13.41
C SER A 136 1.34 8.92 12.53
N ALA A 137 2.06 9.88 13.12
CA ALA A 137 3.03 10.73 12.42
C ALA A 137 4.14 9.90 11.76
N ASN A 138 4.67 8.90 12.47
CA ASN A 138 5.66 7.98 11.92
C ASN A 138 5.10 7.18 10.73
N THR A 139 3.85 6.72 10.82
CA THR A 139 3.18 6.00 9.72
C THR A 139 3.01 6.90 8.50
N GLY A 140 2.64 8.16 8.69
CA GLY A 140 2.55 9.16 7.62
C GLY A 140 3.87 9.37 6.89
N ILE A 141 4.99 9.48 7.63
CA ILE A 141 6.34 9.62 7.06
C ILE A 141 6.73 8.35 6.26
N ILE A 142 6.44 7.17 6.79
CA ILE A 142 6.67 5.91 6.06
C ILE A 142 5.87 5.89 4.76
N GLY A 143 4.59 6.26 4.82
CA GLY A 143 3.69 6.29 3.66
C GLY A 143 4.17 7.21 2.54
N VAL A 144 4.41 8.48 2.86
CA VAL A 144 4.88 9.46 1.86
C VAL A 144 6.24 9.07 1.29
N SER A 145 7.13 8.51 2.13
CA SER A 145 8.48 8.14 1.70
C SER A 145 8.47 7.03 0.63
N ARG A 146 7.55 6.07 0.74
CA ARG A 146 7.38 4.97 -0.21
C ARG A 146 6.72 5.42 -1.50
N VAL A 147 5.69 6.26 -1.41
CA VAL A 147 5.00 6.81 -2.59
C VAL A 147 5.97 7.60 -3.44
N VAL A 148 6.72 8.53 -2.84
CA VAL A 148 7.67 9.37 -3.58
C VAL A 148 8.86 8.57 -4.11
N TYR A 149 9.34 7.56 -3.37
CA TYR A 149 10.33 6.60 -3.89
C TYR A 149 9.82 5.88 -5.14
N SER A 150 8.57 5.40 -5.12
CA SER A 150 7.92 4.75 -6.26
C SER A 150 7.76 5.72 -7.44
N MET A 151 7.33 6.96 -7.19
CA MET A 151 7.25 8.02 -8.19
C MET A 151 8.62 8.32 -8.83
N GLY A 152 9.70 8.29 -8.05
CA GLY A 152 11.07 8.43 -8.55
C GLY A 152 11.50 7.28 -9.47
N ARG A 153 11.04 6.04 -9.22
CA ARG A 153 11.28 4.88 -10.10
C ARG A 153 10.53 5.00 -11.42
N PHE A 154 9.28 5.48 -11.39
CA PHE A 154 8.44 5.64 -12.58
C PHE A 154 8.65 6.97 -13.32
N ARG A 155 9.73 7.71 -13.01
CA ARG A 155 10.03 9.03 -13.57
C ARG A 155 8.86 10.02 -13.48
N LEU A 156 8.08 9.94 -12.40
CA LEU A 156 7.06 10.93 -12.04
C LEU A 156 7.63 12.04 -11.15
N MET A 157 8.75 11.77 -10.49
CA MET A 157 9.58 12.71 -9.74
C MET A 157 11.05 12.52 -10.11
N PRO A 158 11.94 13.46 -9.73
CA PRO A 158 13.38 13.32 -9.93
C PRO A 158 13.90 11.95 -9.53
N SER A 159 14.67 11.33 -10.42
CA SER A 159 15.24 9.99 -10.21
C SER A 159 16.13 9.90 -8.97
N TRP A 160 16.56 11.04 -8.42
CA TRP A 160 17.26 11.17 -7.15
C TRP A 160 16.48 10.60 -5.95
N PHE A 161 15.13 10.63 -5.98
CA PHE A 161 14.26 10.05 -4.96
C PHE A 161 14.21 8.51 -4.98
N LYS A 162 14.70 7.85 -6.05
CA LYS A 162 14.74 6.38 -6.14
C LYS A 162 15.88 5.76 -5.32
N ALA A 163 16.75 6.56 -4.72
CA ALA A 163 17.91 6.04 -3.99
C ALA A 163 17.50 5.46 -2.63
N ILE A 164 18.03 4.27 -2.33
CA ILE A 164 17.81 3.55 -1.07
C ILE A 164 19.11 3.46 -0.29
N HIS A 165 19.04 3.55 1.04
CA HIS A 165 20.19 3.35 1.91
C HIS A 165 20.70 1.90 1.85
N PRO A 166 21.99 1.63 1.55
CA PRO A 166 22.52 0.28 1.35
C PRO A 166 22.31 -0.67 2.53
N ARG A 167 22.44 -0.16 3.77
CA ARG A 167 22.32 -0.96 5.00
C ARG A 167 20.88 -1.15 5.50
N PHE A 168 20.06 -0.11 5.42
CA PHE A 168 18.73 -0.08 6.05
C PHE A 168 17.62 -0.38 5.05
N ARG A 169 17.93 -0.34 3.75
CA ARG A 169 16.98 -0.53 2.65
C ARG A 169 15.79 0.44 2.71
N THR A 170 16.00 1.64 3.22
CA THR A 170 14.99 2.71 3.34
C THR A 170 15.30 3.93 2.46
N PRO A 171 14.27 4.65 1.98
CA PRO A 171 14.44 5.88 1.19
C PRO A 171 14.73 7.09 2.09
N VAL A 172 15.94 7.14 2.66
CA VAL A 172 16.34 8.15 3.68
C VAL A 172 16.16 9.58 3.19
N ARG A 173 16.48 9.87 1.93
CA ARG A 173 16.34 11.22 1.35
C ARG A 173 14.92 11.74 1.44
N THR A 174 13.96 10.88 1.09
CA THR A 174 12.54 11.19 1.14
C THR A 174 12.06 11.35 2.58
N ILE A 175 12.51 10.48 3.49
CA ILE A 175 12.18 10.58 4.92
C ILE A 175 12.63 11.94 5.49
N VAL A 176 13.87 12.34 5.23
CA VAL A 176 14.42 13.60 5.76
C VAL A 176 13.68 14.81 5.18
N ILE A 177 13.45 14.87 3.87
CA ILE A 177 12.79 16.01 3.23
C ILE A 177 11.35 16.18 3.71
N PHE A 178 10.55 15.10 3.68
CA PHE A 178 9.15 15.19 4.08
C PHE A 178 8.98 15.26 5.60
N GLY A 179 9.92 14.73 6.38
CA GLY A 179 9.98 14.93 7.82
C GLY A 179 10.27 16.38 8.19
N LEU A 180 11.24 17.03 7.53
CA LEU A 180 11.53 18.45 7.71
C LEU A 180 10.36 19.32 7.24
N LEU A 181 9.74 18.98 6.10
CA LEU A 181 8.56 19.69 5.62
C LEU A 181 7.39 19.57 6.62
N GLY A 182 7.13 18.37 7.14
CA GLY A 182 6.13 18.15 8.18
C GLY A 182 6.43 18.95 9.45
N GLY A 183 7.68 18.96 9.90
CA GLY A 183 8.13 19.77 11.05
C GLY A 183 8.04 21.27 10.81
N LEU A 184 8.25 21.75 9.58
CA LEU A 184 8.05 23.16 9.22
C LEU A 184 6.56 23.53 9.24
N LEU A 185 5.68 22.61 8.81
CA LEU A 185 4.24 22.82 8.85
C LEU A 185 3.69 22.93 10.27
N THR A 186 4.33 22.31 11.28
CA THR A 186 3.89 22.50 12.68
C THR A 186 4.11 23.92 13.19
N LEU A 187 5.04 24.67 12.60
CA LEU A 187 5.29 26.08 12.94
C LEU A 187 4.15 27.02 12.50
N LEU A 188 3.22 26.57 11.65
CA LEU A 188 2.01 27.32 11.28
C LEU A 188 1.00 27.44 12.44
N GLY A 189 1.11 26.61 13.47
CA GLY A 189 0.42 26.80 14.77
C GLY A 189 -1.09 26.60 14.80
N SER A 190 -1.75 26.20 13.70
CA SER A 190 -3.19 25.98 13.66
C SER A 190 -3.55 24.59 13.15
N LEU A 191 -4.08 23.75 14.06
CA LEU A 191 -4.51 22.39 13.76
C LEU A 191 -5.64 22.36 12.72
N GLU A 192 -6.63 23.23 12.86
CA GLU A 192 -7.80 23.32 11.98
C GLU A 192 -7.39 23.64 10.54
N LYS A 193 -6.52 24.65 10.34
CA LYS A 193 -6.03 25.01 9.01
C LYS A 193 -5.25 23.87 8.35
N ILE A 194 -4.45 23.13 9.12
CA ILE A 194 -3.70 21.97 8.61
C ILE A 194 -4.67 20.83 8.27
N ALA A 195 -5.66 20.57 9.12
CA ALA A 195 -6.68 19.56 8.91
C ALA A 195 -7.51 19.84 7.65
N ASP A 196 -7.87 21.11 7.41
CA ASP A 196 -8.60 21.54 6.22
C ASP A 196 -7.82 21.25 4.93
N VAL A 197 -6.53 21.62 4.90
CA VAL A 197 -5.65 21.37 3.74
C VAL A 197 -5.46 19.87 3.53
N TYR A 198 -5.31 19.11 4.61
CA TYR A 198 -5.19 17.66 4.58
C TYR A 198 -6.46 16.99 4.03
N ALA A 199 -7.63 17.37 4.53
CA ALA A 199 -8.93 16.86 4.09
C ALA A 199 -9.16 17.15 2.60
N PHE A 200 -8.82 18.36 2.15
CA PHE A 200 -8.89 18.74 0.74
C PHE A 200 -8.03 17.80 -0.13
N GLY A 201 -6.76 17.61 0.22
CA GLY A 201 -5.84 16.74 -0.54
C GLY A 201 -6.26 15.27 -0.55
N ALA A 202 -6.71 14.75 0.60
CA ALA A 202 -7.17 13.37 0.74
C ALA A 202 -8.42 13.10 -0.11
N LEU A 203 -9.40 14.01 -0.10
CA LEU A 203 -10.64 13.87 -0.88
C LEU A 203 -10.36 13.88 -2.38
N VAL A 204 -9.47 14.76 -2.87
CA VAL A 204 -9.03 14.74 -4.28
C VAL A 204 -8.42 13.38 -4.62
N SER A 205 -7.52 12.87 -3.76
CA SER A 205 -6.91 11.56 -3.96
C SER A 205 -7.95 10.44 -4.01
N TYR A 206 -8.94 10.44 -3.11
CA TYR A 206 -9.99 9.42 -3.07
C TYR A 206 -10.91 9.47 -4.29
N VAL A 207 -11.26 10.66 -4.78
CA VAL A 207 -12.00 10.80 -6.05
C VAL A 207 -11.19 10.18 -7.18
N LEU A 208 -9.90 10.51 -7.29
CA LEU A 208 -9.02 9.96 -8.32
C LEU A 208 -8.86 8.44 -8.22
N VAL A 209 -8.76 7.88 -7.02
CA VAL A 209 -8.68 6.42 -6.79
C VAL A 209 -9.95 5.73 -7.26
N ASN A 210 -11.13 6.26 -6.92
CA ASN A 210 -12.41 5.69 -7.33
C ASN A 210 -12.59 5.76 -8.86
N VAL A 211 -12.26 6.90 -9.48
CA VAL A 211 -12.28 7.05 -10.95
C VAL A 211 -11.28 6.11 -11.62
N SER A 212 -10.08 5.97 -11.05
CA SER A 212 -9.05 5.05 -11.56
C SER A 212 -9.50 3.60 -11.49
N MET A 213 -10.19 3.19 -10.42
CA MET A 213 -10.76 1.85 -10.28
C MET A 213 -11.76 1.54 -11.40
N ILE A 214 -12.65 2.50 -11.73
CA ILE A 214 -13.61 2.36 -12.84
C ILE A 214 -12.85 2.27 -14.17
N ARG A 215 -11.90 3.19 -14.42
CA ARG A 215 -11.16 3.24 -15.68
C ARG A 215 -10.29 2.01 -15.91
N LEU A 216 -9.71 1.44 -14.84
CA LEU A 216 -8.86 0.24 -14.92
C LEU A 216 -9.64 -1.01 -15.35
N ARG A 217 -10.98 -1.04 -15.17
CA ARG A 217 -11.84 -2.11 -15.72
C ARG A 217 -11.92 -2.08 -17.23
N GLU A 218 -11.76 -0.91 -17.83
CA GLU A 218 -11.77 -0.75 -19.27
C GLU A 218 -10.38 -0.88 -19.90
N VAL A 219 -9.36 -0.33 -19.24
CA VAL A 219 -7.99 -0.27 -19.78
C VAL A 219 -7.25 -1.60 -19.67
N ASP A 220 -7.44 -2.34 -18.57
CA ASP A 220 -6.70 -3.58 -18.31
C ASP A 220 -7.68 -4.73 -18.05
N ARG A 221 -8.57 -5.00 -19.03
CA ARG A 221 -9.66 -5.98 -18.89
C ARG A 221 -9.16 -7.36 -18.46
N ASP A 222 -8.09 -7.83 -19.09
CA ASP A 222 -7.53 -9.17 -18.88
C ASP A 222 -6.65 -9.29 -17.62
N ALA A 223 -6.48 -8.22 -16.84
CA ALA A 223 -5.69 -8.27 -15.62
C ALA A 223 -6.26 -9.30 -14.63
N TYR A 224 -5.38 -10.16 -14.13
CA TYR A 224 -5.65 -11.04 -13.02
C TYR A 224 -5.94 -10.20 -11.78
N ARG A 225 -7.16 -10.33 -11.26
CA ARG A 225 -7.65 -9.61 -10.08
C ARG A 225 -7.94 -10.63 -8.98
N PRO A 226 -7.00 -10.87 -8.05
CA PRO A 226 -7.16 -11.82 -6.95
C PRO A 226 -8.38 -11.54 -6.07
N TRP A 227 -8.77 -10.26 -5.99
CA TRP A 227 -9.94 -9.80 -5.27
C TRP A 227 -10.70 -8.84 -6.17
N ARG A 228 -12.02 -9.02 -6.29
CA ARG A 228 -12.93 -8.14 -7.02
C ARG A 228 -13.96 -7.60 -6.05
N ALA A 229 -14.25 -6.31 -6.14
CA ALA A 229 -15.31 -5.68 -5.37
C ALA A 229 -16.68 -6.29 -5.75
N PRO A 230 -17.56 -6.57 -4.79
CA PRO A 230 -18.89 -7.10 -5.06
C PRO A 230 -19.76 -6.01 -5.70
N GLY A 231 -20.65 -6.43 -6.61
CA GLY A 231 -21.59 -5.52 -7.30
C GLY A 231 -20.95 -4.77 -8.46
N SER A 232 -21.07 -5.33 -9.66
CA SER A 232 -20.73 -4.68 -10.94
C SER A 232 -21.96 -4.63 -11.82
N ILE A 233 -22.19 -3.51 -12.48
CA ILE A 233 -23.26 -3.35 -13.46
C ILE A 233 -22.61 -3.30 -14.84
N GLU A 234 -23.13 -4.08 -15.78
CA GLU A 234 -22.73 -4.01 -17.18
C GLU A 234 -23.67 -3.07 -17.92
N ILE A 235 -23.14 -1.93 -18.39
CA ILE A 235 -23.90 -0.98 -19.21
C ILE A 235 -23.15 -0.83 -20.53
N GLY A 236 -23.77 -1.25 -21.64
CA GLY A 236 -23.21 -1.09 -22.99
C GLY A 236 -21.82 -1.73 -23.19
N GLY A 237 -21.56 -2.90 -22.59
CA GLY A 237 -20.27 -3.59 -22.69
C GLY A 237 -19.15 -3.02 -21.82
N ARG A 238 -19.50 -2.17 -20.84
CA ARG A 238 -18.59 -1.63 -19.80
C ARG A 238 -18.98 -2.18 -18.44
N GLU A 239 -18.04 -2.86 -17.77
CA GLU A 239 -18.17 -3.31 -16.38
C GLU A 239 -17.89 -2.12 -15.46
N ILE A 240 -18.93 -1.56 -14.83
CA ILE A 240 -18.81 -0.46 -13.87
C ILE A 240 -18.93 -1.03 -12.45
N PRO A 241 -17.89 -0.94 -11.62
CA PRO A 241 -17.97 -1.38 -10.23
C PRO A 241 -18.82 -0.39 -9.43
N LEU A 242 -19.95 -0.86 -8.88
CA LEU A 242 -20.90 0.00 -8.15
C LEU A 242 -20.24 0.67 -6.94
N VAL A 243 -19.36 -0.07 -6.26
CA VAL A 243 -18.56 0.46 -5.13
C VAL A 243 -17.69 1.65 -5.56
N GLY A 244 -17.08 1.58 -6.76
CA GLY A 244 -16.26 2.67 -7.28
C GLY A 244 -17.10 3.88 -7.68
N LEU A 245 -18.28 3.65 -8.26
CA LEU A 245 -19.21 4.74 -8.62
C LEU A 245 -19.75 5.44 -7.36
N LEU A 246 -20.26 4.68 -6.40
CA LEU A 246 -20.74 5.20 -5.12
C LEU A 246 -19.63 5.92 -4.36
N GLY A 247 -18.42 5.35 -4.34
CA GLY A 247 -17.25 5.98 -3.74
C GLY A 247 -16.87 7.30 -4.42
N ALA A 248 -16.88 7.35 -5.76
CA ALA A 248 -16.59 8.58 -6.51
C ALA A 248 -17.63 9.67 -6.23
N VAL A 249 -18.92 9.32 -6.20
CA VAL A 249 -20.00 10.27 -5.90
C VAL A 249 -19.90 10.75 -4.44
N ALA A 250 -19.77 9.84 -3.47
CA ALA A 250 -19.70 10.21 -2.06
C ALA A 250 -18.49 11.10 -1.75
N THR A 251 -17.30 10.72 -2.24
CA THR A 251 -16.08 11.52 -2.05
C THR A 251 -16.10 12.82 -2.84
N GLY A 252 -16.72 12.84 -4.02
CA GLY A 252 -16.94 14.05 -4.81
C GLY A 252 -17.88 15.05 -4.14
N VAL A 253 -18.99 14.58 -3.55
CA VAL A 253 -19.91 15.41 -2.77
C VAL A 253 -19.20 15.97 -1.54
N MET A 254 -18.48 15.13 -0.79
CA MET A 254 -17.70 15.59 0.37
C MET A 254 -16.61 16.60 -0.02
N PHE A 255 -15.93 16.38 -1.14
CA PHE A 255 -14.97 17.34 -1.69
C PHE A 255 -15.63 18.68 -2.03
N ALA A 256 -16.79 18.66 -2.68
CA ALA A 256 -17.54 19.87 -3.00
C ALA A 256 -17.97 20.64 -1.75
N LEU A 257 -18.40 19.92 -0.70
CA LEU A 257 -18.75 20.52 0.60
C LEU A 257 -17.53 21.14 1.29
N VAL A 258 -16.40 20.43 1.34
CA VAL A 258 -15.14 20.97 1.90
C VAL A 258 -14.71 22.20 1.13
N ALA A 259 -14.72 22.12 -0.20
CA ALA A 259 -14.41 23.25 -1.05
C ALA A 259 -15.39 24.42 -0.79
N ALA A 260 -16.68 24.18 -0.61
CA ALA A 260 -17.67 25.24 -0.38
C ALA A 260 -17.60 25.88 1.02
N LEU A 261 -17.33 25.10 2.07
CA LEU A 261 -17.46 25.55 3.46
C LEU A 261 -16.12 25.93 4.13
N HIS A 262 -14.99 25.38 3.68
CA HIS A 262 -13.68 25.62 4.29
C HIS A 262 -12.86 26.61 3.43
N PRO A 263 -12.82 27.91 3.76
CA PRO A 263 -12.14 28.92 2.95
C PRO A 263 -10.62 28.72 2.91
N VAL A 264 -10.03 28.29 4.03
CA VAL A 264 -8.59 27.98 4.12
C VAL A 264 -8.27 26.73 3.32
N GLY A 265 -9.01 25.65 3.52
CA GLY A 265 -8.86 24.41 2.76
C GLY A 265 -8.99 24.63 1.24
N ARG A 266 -9.96 25.44 0.81
CA ARG A 266 -10.13 25.81 -0.60
C ARG A 266 -8.91 26.57 -1.14
N SER A 267 -8.50 27.66 -0.50
CA SER A 267 -7.43 28.52 -1.02
C SER A 267 -6.06 27.84 -0.95
N LEU A 268 -5.64 27.40 0.24
CA LEU A 268 -4.34 26.74 0.42
C LEU A 268 -4.29 25.37 -0.28
N GLY A 269 -5.38 24.59 -0.23
CA GLY A 269 -5.44 23.30 -0.90
C GLY A 269 -5.36 23.41 -2.42
N THR A 270 -6.07 24.36 -3.02
CA THR A 270 -5.97 24.61 -4.48
C THR A 270 -4.59 25.14 -4.87
N ALA A 271 -4.02 26.06 -4.09
CA ALA A 271 -2.67 26.57 -4.32
C ALA A 271 -1.63 25.44 -4.24
N TRP A 272 -1.72 24.58 -3.23
CA TRP A 272 -0.82 23.43 -3.05
C TRP A 272 -0.93 22.44 -4.21
N PHE A 273 -2.15 22.15 -4.66
CA PHE A 273 -2.39 21.28 -5.81
C PHE A 273 -1.83 21.88 -7.11
N ALA A 274 -2.01 23.19 -7.32
CA ALA A 274 -1.44 23.92 -8.45
C ALA A 274 0.09 23.89 -8.44
N VAL A 275 0.73 24.09 -7.27
CA VAL A 275 2.18 23.94 -7.10
C VAL A 275 2.62 22.52 -7.45
N GLY A 276 1.91 21.50 -6.98
CA GLY A 276 2.20 20.10 -7.30
C GLY A 276 2.16 19.81 -8.81
N LEU A 277 1.13 20.31 -9.50
CA LEU A 277 1.02 20.20 -10.97
C LEU A 277 2.12 20.98 -11.69
N ALA A 278 2.45 22.18 -11.23
CA ALA A 278 3.53 23.00 -11.79
C ALA A 278 4.89 22.31 -11.64
N VAL A 279 5.19 21.76 -10.47
CA VAL A 279 6.42 20.99 -10.21
C VAL A 279 6.47 19.74 -11.09
N PHE A 280 5.36 19.02 -11.24
CA PHE A 280 5.28 17.86 -12.14
C PHE A 280 5.53 18.23 -13.60
N ALA A 281 4.89 19.29 -14.09
CA ALA A 281 5.04 19.77 -15.47
C ALA A 281 6.46 20.30 -15.73
N ALA A 282 7.03 21.06 -14.80
CA ALA A 282 8.41 21.56 -14.87
C ALA A 282 9.43 20.42 -14.89
N TYR A 283 9.24 19.40 -14.05
CA TYR A 283 10.12 18.22 -14.06
C TYR A 283 10.01 17.45 -15.39
N ARG A 284 8.79 17.19 -15.87
CA ARG A 284 8.55 16.47 -17.13
C ARG A 284 9.19 17.19 -18.31
N THR A 285 8.98 18.49 -18.42
CA THR A 285 9.55 19.32 -19.48
C THR A 285 11.08 19.40 -19.39
N ALA A 286 11.65 19.56 -18.19
CA ALA A 286 13.10 19.57 -17.98
C ALA A 286 13.80 18.25 -18.37
N VAL A 287 13.11 17.11 -18.27
CA VAL A 287 13.63 15.78 -18.65
C VAL A 287 13.25 15.40 -20.09
N GLY A 288 12.57 16.29 -20.83
CA GLY A 288 12.14 16.03 -22.21
C GLY A 288 11.03 14.99 -22.33
N LEU A 289 10.25 14.77 -21.27
CA LEU A 289 9.13 13.83 -21.26
C LEU A 289 7.80 14.55 -21.49
N PRO A 290 6.87 13.97 -22.29
CA PRO A 290 5.53 14.52 -22.43
C PRO A 290 4.78 14.51 -21.08
N ILE A 291 4.06 15.59 -20.79
CA ILE A 291 3.28 15.78 -19.54
C ILE A 291 2.16 14.73 -19.45
N THR A 292 1.44 14.50 -20.55
CA THR A 292 0.32 13.56 -20.65
C THR A 292 0.70 12.19 -21.22
N GLY A 293 2.00 11.93 -21.40
CA GLY A 293 2.46 10.70 -22.03
C GLY A 293 2.39 9.47 -21.12
N ARG A 294 2.17 8.30 -21.73
CA ARG A 294 2.04 7.00 -21.05
C ARG A 294 3.36 6.35 -20.64
N VAL A 295 4.49 7.03 -20.84
CA VAL A 295 5.85 6.51 -20.58
C VAL A 295 5.97 5.89 -19.18
N SER A 296 5.35 6.49 -18.15
CA SER A 296 5.35 5.94 -16.79
C SER A 296 4.46 4.71 -16.62
N GLY A 297 3.34 4.65 -17.34
CA GLY A 297 2.46 3.48 -17.38
C GLY A 297 3.11 2.28 -18.08
N GLU A 298 3.90 2.52 -19.13
CA GLU A 298 4.67 1.47 -19.82
C GLU A 298 5.80 0.90 -18.94
N MET A 299 6.39 1.72 -18.06
CA MET A 299 7.34 1.26 -17.05
C MET A 299 6.68 0.43 -15.94
N SER A 300 5.37 0.57 -15.74
CA SER A 300 4.61 -0.24 -14.78
C SER A 300 4.34 -1.61 -15.40
N ARG A 301 5.07 -2.63 -14.93
CA ARG A 301 4.83 -4.02 -15.35
C ARG A 301 3.36 -4.39 -15.08
N PRO A 302 2.62 -5.01 -16.04
CA PRO A 302 1.20 -5.31 -15.88
C PRO A 302 0.92 -6.19 -14.65
N ALA A 303 -0.28 -6.11 -14.09
CA ALA A 303 -0.71 -6.98 -12.97
C ALA A 303 -0.74 -8.49 -13.35
N ASN A 304 -0.66 -8.80 -14.66
CA ASN A 304 -0.45 -10.14 -15.23
C ASN A 304 1.01 -10.60 -15.24
N TYR A 305 1.94 -9.88 -14.61
CA TYR A 305 3.34 -10.29 -14.54
C TYR A 305 3.50 -11.58 -13.72
N LEU A 306 3.63 -12.71 -14.42
CA LEU A 306 4.20 -13.94 -13.87
C LEU A 306 5.69 -13.67 -13.64
N MET A 307 6.13 -13.70 -12.39
CA MET A 307 7.55 -13.53 -12.06
C MET A 307 8.37 -14.66 -12.67
N ASP A 308 9.46 -14.35 -13.34
CA ASP A 308 10.34 -15.35 -13.94
C ASP A 308 11.27 -15.91 -12.86
N ALA A 309 11.01 -17.16 -12.44
CA ALA A 309 11.80 -17.87 -11.44
C ALA A 309 12.75 -18.85 -12.12
N LEU A 310 14.06 -18.57 -12.02
CA LEU A 310 15.13 -19.47 -12.42
C LEU A 310 15.30 -20.55 -11.36
N VAL A 311 14.85 -21.77 -11.62
CA VAL A 311 15.02 -22.90 -10.70
C VAL A 311 16.27 -23.67 -11.10
N LEU A 312 17.26 -23.69 -10.22
CA LEU A 312 18.46 -24.50 -10.41
C LEU A 312 18.14 -25.96 -10.14
N PHE A 313 18.01 -26.72 -11.22
CA PHE A 313 17.77 -28.15 -11.23
C PHE A 313 19.11 -28.88 -11.25
N ARG A 314 19.26 -29.96 -10.49
CA ARG A 314 20.47 -30.79 -10.51
C ARG A 314 20.17 -32.12 -11.20
N PRO A 315 21.12 -32.70 -11.96
CA PRO A 315 20.89 -33.93 -12.74
C PRO A 315 20.45 -35.15 -11.92
N TYR A 316 20.72 -35.17 -10.61
CA TYR A 316 20.36 -36.29 -9.72
C TYR A 316 19.07 -36.05 -8.91
N ASP A 317 18.32 -35.01 -9.25
CA ASP A 317 17.12 -34.66 -8.51
C ASP A 317 15.92 -35.47 -8.99
N ASP A 318 15.12 -35.97 -8.05
CA ASP A 318 13.86 -36.66 -8.36
C ASP A 318 12.83 -35.66 -8.94
N PRO A 319 12.38 -35.84 -10.20
CA PRO A 319 11.45 -34.94 -10.87
C PRO A 319 10.16 -34.67 -10.07
N GLU A 320 9.64 -35.67 -9.35
CA GLU A 320 8.41 -35.51 -8.58
C GLU A 320 8.59 -34.61 -7.36
N ARG A 321 9.65 -34.86 -6.58
CA ARG A 321 9.98 -34.02 -5.42
C ARG A 321 10.28 -32.60 -5.82
N VAL A 322 11.00 -32.39 -6.92
CA VAL A 322 11.27 -31.04 -7.42
C VAL A 322 9.99 -30.37 -7.87
N ALA A 323 9.19 -31.01 -8.71
CA ALA A 323 7.94 -30.42 -9.19
C ALA A 323 6.99 -30.09 -8.03
N ARG A 324 6.91 -30.94 -7.00
CA ARG A 324 6.10 -30.69 -5.80
C ARG A 324 6.65 -29.53 -4.98
N ALA A 325 7.95 -29.51 -4.67
CA ALA A 325 8.58 -28.44 -3.89
C ALA A 325 8.47 -27.08 -4.60
N VAL A 326 8.66 -27.06 -5.92
CA VAL A 326 8.50 -25.87 -6.76
C VAL A 326 7.03 -25.45 -6.80
N ALA A 327 6.07 -26.34 -7.01
CA ALA A 327 4.66 -25.98 -7.04
C ALA A 327 4.11 -25.49 -5.68
N GLU A 328 4.55 -26.09 -4.57
CA GLU A 328 4.17 -25.68 -3.22
C GLU A 328 4.83 -24.36 -2.81
N GLY A 329 6.10 -24.18 -3.18
CA GLY A 329 6.92 -23.02 -2.85
C GLY A 329 6.62 -21.80 -3.73
N LEU A 330 6.36 -22.00 -5.02
CA LEU A 330 6.09 -20.97 -6.02
C LEU A 330 4.60 -21.00 -6.41
N ARG A 331 3.75 -20.45 -5.54
CA ARG A 331 2.29 -20.44 -5.77
C ARG A 331 1.86 -19.40 -6.82
N GLY A 332 1.28 -19.88 -7.92
CA GLY A 332 0.34 -19.18 -8.82
C GLY A 332 0.79 -17.86 -9.46
N ARG A 333 2.07 -17.49 -9.37
CA ARG A 333 2.60 -16.19 -9.80
C ARG A 333 3.98 -16.27 -10.44
N PHE A 334 4.40 -17.46 -10.88
CA PHE A 334 5.73 -17.66 -11.45
C PHE A 334 5.69 -18.39 -12.78
N ARG A 335 6.48 -17.91 -13.74
CA ARG A 335 6.94 -18.71 -14.87
C ARG A 335 8.25 -19.35 -14.44
N VAL A 336 8.31 -20.66 -14.46
CA VAL A 336 9.45 -21.43 -13.98
C VAL A 336 10.38 -21.74 -15.13
N HIS A 337 11.63 -21.31 -15.03
CA HIS A 337 12.69 -21.68 -15.96
C HIS A 337 13.60 -22.67 -15.24
N LEU A 338 13.47 -23.95 -15.60
CA LEU A 338 14.35 -24.98 -15.07
C LEU A 338 15.69 -24.90 -15.81
N LEU A 339 16.75 -24.62 -15.07
CA LEU A 339 18.11 -24.56 -15.58
C LEU A 339 18.95 -25.62 -14.88
N SER A 340 19.61 -26.47 -15.67
CA SER A 340 20.68 -27.35 -15.19
C SER A 340 21.98 -26.99 -15.90
N VAL A 341 23.08 -27.09 -15.18
CA VAL A 341 24.42 -26.78 -15.70
C VAL A 341 25.23 -28.06 -15.78
N VAL A 342 25.75 -28.35 -16.97
CA VAL A 342 26.63 -29.49 -17.25
C VAL A 342 28.07 -28.98 -17.32
N ASN A 343 28.94 -29.48 -16.45
CA ASN A 343 30.35 -29.09 -16.46
C ASN A 343 31.10 -29.96 -17.48
N PRO A 344 31.72 -29.36 -18.53
CA PRO A 344 32.44 -30.10 -19.56
C PRO A 344 33.81 -30.64 -19.10
N ALA A 345 34.29 -30.24 -17.93
CA ALA A 345 35.62 -30.62 -17.44
C ALA A 345 35.75 -32.15 -17.27
N GLY A 346 36.69 -32.75 -18.01
CA GLY A 346 37.01 -34.17 -17.90
C GLY A 346 36.09 -35.12 -18.67
N MET A 347 35.22 -34.60 -19.56
CA MET A 347 34.34 -35.41 -20.41
C MET A 347 34.78 -35.33 -21.89
N SER A 348 34.70 -36.45 -22.60
CA SER A 348 34.77 -36.46 -24.06
C SER A 348 33.53 -35.79 -24.69
N PRO A 349 33.59 -35.34 -25.96
CA PRO A 349 32.44 -34.75 -26.64
C PRO A 349 31.19 -35.66 -26.64
N ASP A 350 31.38 -36.97 -26.80
CA ASP A 350 30.29 -37.95 -26.81
C ASP A 350 29.70 -38.19 -25.41
N GLU A 351 30.52 -38.12 -24.37
CA GLU A 351 30.04 -38.18 -22.97
C GLU A 351 29.29 -36.91 -22.59
N LEU A 352 29.79 -35.75 -23.04
CA LEU A 352 29.16 -34.45 -22.79
C LEU A 352 27.78 -34.36 -23.45
N SER A 353 27.66 -34.81 -24.70
CA SER A 353 26.37 -34.86 -25.41
C SER A 353 25.39 -35.78 -24.70
N ARG A 354 25.83 -37.00 -24.32
CA ARG A 354 24.98 -37.96 -23.61
C ARG A 354 24.49 -37.44 -22.25
N GLU A 355 25.35 -36.76 -21.49
CA GLU A 355 24.98 -36.18 -20.20
C GLU A 355 24.02 -34.98 -20.36
N ALA A 356 24.23 -34.16 -21.39
CA ALA A 356 23.33 -33.06 -21.73
C ALA A 356 21.92 -33.57 -22.12
N ASP A 357 21.84 -34.61 -22.97
CA ASP A 357 20.58 -35.22 -23.39
C ASP A 357 19.83 -35.84 -22.21
N ARG A 358 20.57 -36.56 -21.33
CA ARG A 358 20.01 -37.13 -20.11
C ARG A 358 19.46 -36.05 -19.16
N THR A 359 20.22 -34.97 -18.99
CA THR A 359 19.83 -33.83 -18.15
C THR A 359 18.60 -33.12 -18.72
N PHE A 360 18.54 -32.93 -20.04
CA PHE A 360 17.40 -32.34 -20.72
C PHE A 360 16.14 -33.20 -20.56
N ALA A 361 16.25 -34.52 -20.68
CA ALA A 361 15.11 -35.43 -20.48
C ALA A 361 14.51 -35.32 -19.05
N LEU A 362 15.36 -35.22 -18.02
CA LEU A 362 14.95 -35.02 -16.62
C LEU A 362 14.28 -33.65 -16.40
N LEU A 363 14.84 -32.60 -16.99
CA LEU A 363 14.26 -31.25 -16.96
C LEU A 363 12.88 -31.26 -17.60
N GLU A 364 12.72 -31.89 -18.75
CA GLU A 364 11.47 -31.92 -19.51
C GLU A 364 10.40 -32.79 -18.83
N GLU A 365 10.81 -33.87 -18.16
CA GLU A 365 9.92 -34.63 -17.27
C GLU A 365 9.42 -33.76 -16.11
N THR A 366 10.32 -33.02 -15.45
CA THR A 366 9.96 -32.10 -14.37
C THR A 366 9.04 -30.98 -14.86
N ALA A 367 9.35 -30.41 -16.04
CA ALA A 367 8.53 -29.38 -16.68
C ALA A 367 7.13 -29.89 -17.02
N ARG A 368 7.00 -31.11 -17.56
CA ARG A 368 5.70 -31.75 -17.81
C ARG A 368 4.87 -31.88 -16.52
N ARG A 369 5.51 -32.28 -15.41
CA ARG A 369 4.87 -32.38 -14.09
C ARG A 369 4.48 -31.04 -13.47
N LEU A 370 5.17 -29.95 -13.83
CA LEU A 370 4.79 -28.59 -13.45
C LEU A 370 3.64 -28.07 -14.31
N ARG A 371 3.69 -28.33 -15.63
CA ARG A 371 2.63 -27.96 -16.57
C ARG A 371 1.31 -28.68 -16.28
N SER A 372 1.34 -29.95 -15.87
CA SER A 372 0.14 -30.67 -15.42
C SER A 372 -0.50 -30.07 -14.16
N ARG A 373 0.25 -29.27 -13.39
CA ARG A 373 -0.22 -28.52 -12.22
C ARG A 373 -0.59 -27.06 -12.56
N GLY A 374 -0.64 -26.71 -13.85
CA GLY A 374 -0.99 -25.37 -14.31
C GLY A 374 0.14 -24.33 -14.20
N ILE A 375 1.39 -24.75 -14.03
CA ILE A 375 2.55 -23.85 -13.95
C ILE A 375 3.23 -23.79 -15.32
N ILE A 376 3.49 -22.59 -15.83
CA ILE A 376 4.26 -22.40 -17.07
C ILE A 376 5.71 -22.74 -16.78
N ALA A 377 6.23 -23.78 -17.42
CA ALA A 377 7.60 -24.27 -17.23
C ALA A 377 8.35 -24.39 -18.56
N THR A 378 9.54 -23.81 -18.60
CA THR A 378 10.54 -23.88 -19.69
C THR A 378 11.80 -24.56 -19.19
N THR A 379 12.60 -25.12 -20.10
CA THR A 379 13.79 -25.91 -19.79
C THR A 379 15.00 -25.33 -20.53
N SER A 380 16.15 -25.36 -19.88
CA SER A 380 17.42 -24.92 -20.46
C SER A 380 18.58 -25.70 -19.87
N VAL A 381 19.55 -26.04 -20.72
CA VAL A 381 20.81 -26.67 -20.32
C VAL A 381 21.94 -25.72 -20.73
N MET A 382 22.86 -25.44 -19.82
CA MET A 382 24.02 -24.61 -20.07
C MET A 382 25.31 -25.34 -19.71
N TYR A 383 26.40 -24.96 -20.37
CA TYR A 383 27.72 -25.52 -20.13
C TYR A 383 28.55 -24.56 -19.28
N GLY A 384 29.30 -25.08 -18.32
CA GLY A 384 30.23 -24.30 -17.50
C GLY A 384 30.19 -24.69 -16.03
N GLU A 385 30.67 -23.81 -15.17
CA GLU A 385 30.66 -24.03 -13.73
C GLU A 385 29.31 -23.60 -13.11
N PRO A 386 28.58 -24.46 -12.36
CA PRO A 386 27.23 -24.16 -11.90
C PRO A 386 27.09 -22.87 -11.10
N VAL A 387 28.11 -22.49 -10.32
CA VAL A 387 28.08 -21.23 -9.54
C VAL A 387 28.17 -20.01 -10.46
N GLU A 388 29.06 -20.04 -11.45
CA GLU A 388 29.28 -18.91 -12.35
C GLU A 388 28.09 -18.70 -13.28
N VAL A 389 27.57 -19.79 -13.84
CA VAL A 389 26.37 -19.75 -14.69
C VAL A 389 25.16 -19.30 -13.90
N ALA A 390 24.95 -19.80 -12.68
CA ALA A 390 23.83 -19.36 -11.84
C ALA A 390 23.92 -17.87 -11.45
N VAL A 391 25.12 -17.35 -11.21
CA VAL A 391 25.33 -15.92 -10.91
C VAL A 391 25.15 -15.07 -12.16
N MET A 392 25.66 -15.51 -13.31
CA MET A 392 25.53 -14.81 -14.59
C MET A 392 24.06 -14.70 -15.00
N GLU A 393 23.34 -15.81 -15.03
CA GLU A 393 21.91 -15.81 -15.36
C GLU A 393 21.07 -15.09 -14.29
N GLY A 394 21.35 -15.33 -13.00
CA GLY A 394 20.63 -14.65 -11.91
C GLY A 394 20.88 -13.13 -11.83
N SER A 395 22.00 -12.64 -12.37
CA SER A 395 22.30 -11.21 -12.51
C SER A 395 21.60 -10.58 -13.70
N SER A 396 21.15 -11.37 -14.67
CA SER A 396 20.40 -10.86 -15.81
C SER A 396 19.04 -10.26 -15.38
N ASP A 397 18.55 -9.31 -16.18
CA ASP A 397 17.21 -8.73 -16.00
C ASP A 397 16.09 -9.68 -16.46
N ARG A 398 16.43 -10.86 -17.00
CA ARG A 398 15.48 -11.88 -17.47
C ARG A 398 14.79 -12.60 -16.32
N TYR A 399 15.45 -12.76 -15.17
CA TYR A 399 14.92 -13.51 -14.03
C TYR A 399 14.74 -12.62 -12.80
N ASP A 400 13.57 -12.67 -12.20
CA ASP A 400 13.23 -11.92 -10.98
C ASP A 400 13.71 -12.64 -9.72
N LEU A 401 13.78 -13.98 -9.78
CA LEU A 401 14.10 -14.82 -8.63
C LEU A 401 14.95 -16.01 -9.06
N VAL A 402 15.97 -16.34 -8.27
CA VAL A 402 16.74 -17.58 -8.38
C VAL A 402 16.32 -18.51 -7.24
N VAL A 403 15.87 -19.70 -7.59
CA VAL A 403 15.38 -20.71 -6.68
C VAL A 403 16.40 -21.82 -6.54
N VAL A 404 16.87 -22.04 -5.31
CA VAL A 404 17.84 -23.09 -4.98
C VAL A 404 17.16 -24.15 -4.13
N LEU A 405 17.19 -25.41 -4.59
CA LEU A 405 16.56 -26.55 -3.90
C LEU A 405 17.55 -27.20 -2.92
N THR A 406 17.12 -27.42 -1.68
CA THR A 406 17.93 -28.03 -0.60
C THR A 406 17.28 -29.29 -0.03
N SER A 407 18.08 -30.29 0.36
CA SER A 407 17.61 -31.58 0.90
C SER A 407 17.94 -31.78 2.39
N ARG A 408 17.09 -32.53 3.11
CA ARG A 408 17.24 -32.87 4.56
C ARG A 408 18.52 -33.65 4.89
N ARG A 409 19.03 -34.48 3.97
CA ARG A 409 20.25 -35.31 4.19
C ARG A 409 21.57 -34.54 4.02
N SER A 410 21.53 -33.30 3.54
CA SER A 410 22.73 -32.58 3.09
C SER A 410 23.25 -31.51 4.07
N MET A 411 22.96 -31.65 5.37
CA MET A 411 23.51 -30.74 6.39
C MET A 411 25.05 -30.82 6.56
N LYS A 412 25.75 -31.70 5.82
CA LYS A 412 27.21 -31.90 5.90
C LYS A 412 28.01 -31.79 4.58
N SER A 413 27.41 -31.49 3.42
CA SER A 413 28.14 -31.52 2.13
C SER A 413 27.78 -30.32 1.23
N LYS A 414 28.65 -30.03 0.24
CA LYS A 414 28.75 -28.90 -0.74
C LYS A 414 27.48 -28.08 -1.10
N GLU A 415 26.27 -28.57 -0.87
CA GLU A 415 24.98 -27.93 -1.14
C GLU A 415 24.73 -26.61 -0.40
N ARG A 416 25.15 -26.49 0.87
CA ARG A 416 25.13 -25.20 1.58
C ARG A 416 26.04 -24.16 0.91
N GLY A 417 27.09 -24.61 0.22
CA GLY A 417 28.03 -23.77 -0.52
C GLY A 417 27.34 -23.00 -1.65
N LEU A 418 26.64 -23.69 -2.55
CA LEU A 418 25.97 -23.06 -3.69
C LEU A 418 24.92 -22.04 -3.23
N ALA A 419 24.01 -22.43 -2.32
CA ALA A 419 22.98 -21.52 -1.82
C ALA A 419 23.58 -20.30 -1.11
N ARG A 420 24.66 -20.48 -0.33
CA ARG A 420 25.35 -19.39 0.38
C ARG A 420 26.12 -18.48 -0.57
N VAL A 421 26.82 -19.03 -1.57
CA VAL A 421 27.60 -18.28 -2.55
C VAL A 421 26.69 -17.49 -3.49
N VAL A 422 25.64 -18.11 -4.00
CA VAL A 422 24.65 -17.44 -4.86
C VAL A 422 23.90 -16.37 -4.06
N SER A 423 23.50 -16.63 -2.81
CA SER A 423 22.86 -15.61 -1.95
C SER A 423 23.78 -14.45 -1.57
N ALA A 424 25.09 -14.69 -1.44
CA ALA A 424 26.07 -13.65 -1.18
C ALA A 424 26.29 -12.74 -2.41
N ARG A 425 26.27 -13.31 -3.61
CA ARG A 425 26.45 -12.56 -4.87
C ARG A 425 25.17 -11.93 -5.41
N LEU A 426 24.00 -12.48 -5.07
CA LEU A 426 22.68 -12.00 -5.51
C LEU A 426 21.77 -11.65 -4.30
N PRO A 427 22.11 -10.61 -3.52
CA PRO A 427 21.34 -10.26 -2.32
C PRO A 427 19.91 -9.86 -2.67
N GLY A 428 18.92 -10.57 -2.10
CA GLY A 428 17.49 -10.27 -2.26
C GLY A 428 16.82 -10.89 -3.49
N LYS A 429 17.56 -11.59 -4.36
CA LYS A 429 17.02 -12.32 -5.53
C LYS A 429 16.92 -13.84 -5.31
N VAL A 430 17.40 -14.39 -4.19
CA VAL A 430 17.49 -15.84 -3.97
C VAL A 430 16.41 -16.36 -3.03
N LEU A 431 15.67 -17.38 -3.46
CA LEU A 431 14.73 -18.15 -2.65
C LEU A 431 15.24 -19.58 -2.46
N ILE A 432 15.36 -20.01 -1.20
CA ILE A 432 15.76 -21.38 -0.88
C ILE A 432 14.50 -22.20 -0.62
N LEU A 433 14.22 -23.18 -1.48
CA LEU A 433 13.14 -24.12 -1.29
C LEU A 433 13.66 -25.43 -0.72
N ARG A 434 12.87 -26.05 0.14
CA ARG A 434 13.15 -27.38 0.67
C ARG A 434 12.37 -28.40 -0.15
N ARG A 435 13.04 -29.50 -0.50
CA ARG A 435 12.43 -30.64 -1.18
C ARG A 435 12.53 -31.91 -0.36
#